data_AF-A0A0N1GGP8-F1
#
_entry.id   AF-A0A0N1GGP8-F1
#
_cell.length_a   1.000
_cell.length_b   1.000
_cell.length_c   1.000
_cell.angle_alpha   90.00
_cell.angle_beta   90.00
_cell.angle_gamma   90.00
#
_symmetry.space_group_name_H-M   'P 1'
#
loop_
_entity.id
_entity.type
_entity.pdbx_description
1 polymer ?
#
loop_
_entity_poly.entity_id
_entity_poly.type
_entity_poly.pdbx_seq_one_letter_code
_entity_poly.pdbx_strand_id
1 'polypeptide(L)'
;MAALQQDPVSALSDDVLSDDEVRAEFGDRARFSAASAASPRTLVDILDASVRAHPDEPALDDGTRCLSYRALAVEVAALRRRLTEAGVRLGDRVGVRVPSGTNDLYVAVLAVLAAGAAYVPVDAEDPDERAELVFGEAGVRAVIGANHELTPHDSTTDSTTGSSDTSETEAPARPPPTPN
;
A
#
# COMPACT_ATOMS: atom_id res chain seq x y z
N MET A 1 32.73 -0.94 -45.04
CA MET A 1 32.89 -2.40 -44.86
C MET A 1 33.60 -2.60 -43.52
N ALA A 2 32.94 -3.28 -42.56
CA ALA A 2 33.39 -3.68 -41.21
C ALA A 2 33.73 -2.52 -40.22
N ALA A 3 32.78 -2.05 -39.40
CA ALA A 3 32.30 -2.62 -38.12
C ALA A 3 33.24 -2.34 -36.92
N LEU A 4 33.08 -1.14 -36.34
CA LEU A 4 33.44 -0.82 -34.96
C LEU A 4 32.34 -1.38 -34.05
N GLN A 5 32.60 -2.50 -33.39
CA GLN A 5 31.83 -2.94 -32.23
C GLN A 5 32.76 -2.83 -31.02
N GLN A 6 32.61 -1.78 -30.24
CA GLN A 6 33.16 -1.66 -28.89
C GLN A 6 32.06 -2.14 -27.96
N ASP A 7 32.23 -3.29 -27.30
CA ASP A 7 31.38 -3.73 -26.20
C ASP A 7 31.93 -3.18 -24.87
N PRO A 8 31.23 -2.28 -24.15
CA PRO A 8 31.67 -1.76 -22.87
C PRO A 8 30.99 -2.51 -21.70
N VAL A 9 31.09 -3.85 -21.67
CA VAL A 9 30.53 -4.65 -20.54
C VAL A 9 31.60 -5.51 -19.84
N SER A 10 32.86 -5.44 -20.25
CA SER A 10 33.93 -6.31 -19.71
C SER A 10 34.59 -5.80 -18.41
N ALA A 11 34.01 -4.81 -17.72
CA ALA A 11 34.63 -4.17 -16.55
C ALA A 11 33.93 -4.47 -15.21
N LEU A 12 33.09 -5.51 -15.13
CA LEU A 12 32.33 -5.84 -13.90
C LEU A 12 32.44 -7.32 -13.50
N SER A 13 33.61 -7.92 -13.68
CA SER A 13 33.78 -9.34 -13.35
C SER A 13 35.16 -9.60 -12.79
N ASP A 14 35.48 -9.08 -11.60
CA ASP A 14 36.68 -9.50 -10.86
C ASP A 14 36.69 -9.15 -9.36
N ASP A 15 35.54 -9.15 -8.68
CA ASP A 15 35.57 -9.20 -7.20
C ASP A 15 34.36 -9.94 -6.62
N VAL A 16 34.09 -11.12 -7.19
CA VAL A 16 33.17 -12.07 -6.57
C VAL A 16 33.97 -12.83 -5.53
N LEU A 17 33.90 -12.37 -4.28
CA LEU A 17 34.42 -13.13 -3.14
C LEU A 17 33.85 -14.54 -3.19
N SER A 18 34.72 -15.54 -3.06
CA SER A 18 34.29 -16.92 -2.93
C SER A 18 33.44 -17.10 -1.67
N ASP A 19 32.60 -18.11 -1.69
CA ASP A 19 31.72 -18.49 -0.58
C ASP A 19 32.48 -18.66 0.76
N ASP A 20 33.75 -19.07 0.70
CA ASP A 20 34.63 -19.21 1.86
C ASP A 20 35.19 -17.85 2.32
N GLU A 21 35.49 -16.94 1.39
CA GLU A 21 35.92 -15.57 1.70
C GLU A 21 34.78 -14.74 2.30
N VAL A 22 33.57 -14.85 1.74
CA VAL A 22 32.36 -14.23 2.31
C VAL A 22 32.10 -14.73 3.73
N ARG A 23 32.26 -16.04 3.97
CA ARG A 23 32.11 -16.61 5.32
C ARG A 23 33.23 -16.19 6.27
N ALA A 24 34.46 -16.04 5.79
CA ALA A 24 35.58 -15.56 6.60
C ALA A 24 35.41 -14.09 7.01
N GLU A 25 34.88 -13.26 6.10
CA GLU A 25 34.70 -11.82 6.32
C GLU A 25 33.41 -11.49 7.10
N PHE A 26 32.29 -12.12 6.75
CA PHE A 26 30.96 -11.78 7.29
C PHE A 26 30.34 -12.86 8.20
N GLY A 27 30.99 -14.01 8.34
CA GLY A 27 30.48 -15.15 9.10
C GLY A 27 29.32 -15.89 8.42
N ASP A 28 28.81 -16.94 9.08
CA ASP A 28 27.75 -17.83 8.54
C ASP A 28 26.34 -17.23 8.63
N ARG A 29 26.22 -15.92 8.89
CA ARG A 29 24.93 -15.23 9.02
C ARG A 29 25.02 -13.85 8.41
N ALA A 30 24.06 -13.51 7.54
CA ALA A 30 23.83 -12.15 7.08
C ALA A 30 23.29 -11.29 8.25
N ARG A 31 24.17 -10.93 9.19
CA ARG A 31 23.86 -10.10 10.35
C ARG A 31 24.72 -8.85 10.33
N PHE A 32 24.11 -7.75 9.94
CA PHE A 32 24.66 -6.43 10.20
C PHE A 32 24.28 -5.99 11.62
N SER A 33 25.26 -5.87 12.52
CA SER A 33 25.02 -5.33 13.86
C SER A 33 24.99 -3.80 13.79
N ALA A 34 23.79 -3.22 13.79
CA ALA A 34 23.61 -1.79 13.98
C ALA A 34 23.84 -1.40 15.44
N ALA A 35 24.07 -0.10 15.69
CA ALA A 35 24.03 0.47 17.03
C ALA A 35 22.66 0.25 17.69
N SER A 36 22.55 0.51 19.00
CA SER A 36 21.27 0.44 19.71
C SER A 36 20.20 1.24 18.98
N ALA A 37 19.03 0.63 18.78
CA ALA A 37 17.89 1.29 18.16
C ALA A 37 17.51 2.56 18.95
N ALA A 38 17.13 3.61 18.22
CA ALA A 38 16.52 4.79 18.82
C ALA A 38 15.17 4.42 19.48
N SER A 39 14.66 5.30 20.35
CA SER A 39 13.35 5.12 20.96
C SER A 39 12.25 4.97 19.88
N PRO A 40 11.28 4.06 20.07
CA PRO A 40 10.19 3.84 19.11
C PRO A 40 9.43 5.13 18.81
N ARG A 41 9.20 5.39 17.53
CA ARG A 41 8.40 6.51 17.00
C ARG A 41 7.65 6.05 15.76
N THR A 42 6.47 6.62 15.54
CA THR A 42 5.70 6.44 14.31
C THR A 42 6.15 7.43 13.23
N LEU A 43 5.76 7.18 11.98
CA LEU A 43 5.96 8.14 10.89
C LEU A 43 5.23 9.48 11.16
N VAL A 44 4.10 9.42 11.87
CA VAL A 44 3.33 10.61 12.28
C VAL A 44 4.11 11.42 13.33
N ASP A 45 4.77 10.76 14.29
CA ASP A 45 5.62 11.45 15.28
C ASP A 45 6.79 12.19 14.61
N ILE A 46 7.35 11.59 13.55
CA ILE A 46 8.43 12.19 12.76
C ILE A 46 7.91 13.39 11.98
N LEU A 47 6.74 13.27 11.33
CA LEU A 47 6.10 14.38 10.62
C LEU A 47 5.81 15.55 11.57
N ASP A 48 5.21 15.28 12.73
CA ASP A 48 4.88 16.31 13.72
C ASP A 48 6.13 17.03 14.25
N ALA A 49 7.23 16.30 14.44
CA ALA A 49 8.51 16.90 14.79
C ALA A 49 9.05 17.81 13.68
N SER A 50 8.99 17.37 12.42
CA SER A 50 9.42 18.18 11.26
C SER A 50 8.56 19.44 11.10
N VAL A 51 7.24 19.34 11.26
CA VAL A 51 6.32 20.49 11.17
C VAL A 51 6.61 21.53 12.25
N ARG A 52 6.95 21.10 13.47
CA ARG A 52 7.33 22.02 14.56
C ARG A 52 8.68 22.70 14.30
N ALA A 53 9.64 21.95 13.76
CA ALA A 53 11.00 22.46 13.54
C ALA A 53 11.11 23.37 12.31
N HIS A 54 10.37 23.05 11.25
CA HIS A 54 10.52 23.66 9.92
C HIS A 54 9.16 24.00 9.27
N PRO A 55 8.27 24.75 9.95
CA PRO A 55 6.88 24.89 9.50
C PRO A 55 6.74 25.56 8.13
N ASP A 56 7.61 26.50 7.80
CA ASP A 56 7.50 27.33 6.60
C ASP A 56 8.47 26.89 5.49
N GLU A 57 9.25 25.82 5.72
CA GLU A 57 10.11 25.19 4.71
C GLU A 57 9.31 24.29 3.75
N PRO A 58 9.75 24.14 2.49
CA PRO A 58 9.10 23.27 1.51
C PRO A 58 9.17 21.80 1.94
N ALA A 59 8.03 21.12 1.90
CA ALA A 59 7.88 19.71 2.25
C ALA A 59 7.58 18.83 1.04
N LEU A 60 6.65 19.25 0.17
CA LEU A 60 6.32 18.56 -1.07
C LEU A 60 6.22 19.56 -2.22
N ASP A 61 6.71 19.18 -3.39
CA ASP A 61 6.61 19.95 -4.62
C ASP A 61 6.35 18.98 -5.78
N ASP A 62 5.18 19.12 -6.42
CA ASP A 62 4.78 18.33 -7.59
C ASP A 62 4.99 19.09 -8.92
N GLY A 63 5.71 20.22 -8.88
CA GLY A 63 5.94 21.11 -10.02
C GLY A 63 4.78 22.07 -10.31
N THR A 64 3.59 21.84 -9.73
CA THR A 64 2.44 22.75 -9.84
C THR A 64 2.18 23.50 -8.55
N ARG A 65 2.34 22.83 -7.40
CA ARG A 65 2.14 23.38 -6.07
C ARG A 65 3.29 22.93 -5.16
N CYS A 66 3.87 23.90 -4.47
CA CYS A 66 4.80 23.64 -3.38
C CYS A 66 4.05 23.80 -2.04
N LEU A 67 4.02 22.74 -1.24
CA LEU A 67 3.47 22.71 0.10
C LEU A 67 4.60 22.90 1.12
N SER A 68 4.46 23.86 2.02
CA SER A 68 5.28 23.90 3.24
C SER A 68 4.86 22.79 4.21
N TYR A 69 5.71 22.46 5.18
CA TYR A 69 5.35 21.50 6.23
C TYR A 69 4.06 21.88 6.97
N ARG A 70 3.85 23.17 7.26
CA ARG A 70 2.61 23.67 7.86
C ARG A 70 1.40 23.43 6.95
N ALA A 71 1.52 23.72 5.65
CA ALA A 71 0.44 23.52 4.70
C ALA A 71 0.11 22.02 4.57
N LEU A 72 1.13 21.17 4.44
CA LEU A 72 0.99 19.72 4.42
C LEU A 72 0.25 19.20 5.65
N ALA A 73 0.63 19.66 6.85
CA ALA A 73 -0.02 19.24 8.09
C ALA A 73 -1.52 19.61 8.13
N VAL A 74 -1.90 20.77 7.58
CA VAL A 74 -3.31 21.20 7.49
C VAL A 74 -4.10 20.29 6.55
N GLU A 75 -3.57 19.98 5.36
CA GLU A 75 -4.21 19.10 4.37
C GLU A 75 -4.37 17.68 4.94
N VAL A 76 -3.32 17.14 5.54
CA VAL A 76 -3.32 15.82 6.20
C VAL A 76 -4.35 15.78 7.33
N ALA A 77 -4.40 16.81 8.18
CA ALA A 77 -5.38 16.88 9.28
C ALA A 77 -6.82 16.99 8.76
N ALA A 78 -7.04 17.70 7.64
CA ALA A 78 -8.36 17.80 7.01
C ALA A 78 -8.83 16.46 6.46
N LEU A 79 -7.98 15.76 5.70
CA LEU A 79 -8.33 14.46 5.15
C LEU A 79 -8.48 13.39 6.24
N ARG A 80 -7.64 13.40 7.28
CA ARG A 80 -7.78 12.52 8.46
C ARG A 80 -9.15 12.66 9.13
N ARG A 81 -9.66 13.89 9.27
CA ARG A 81 -11.01 14.12 9.82
C ARG A 81 -12.08 13.49 8.94
N ARG A 82 -12.00 13.71 7.62
CA ARG A 82 -12.93 13.11 6.65
C ARG A 82 -12.90 11.58 6.69
N LEU A 83 -11.72 10.96 6.83
CA LEU A 83 -11.58 9.51 7.02
C LEU A 83 -12.26 9.04 8.32
N THR A 84 -12.09 9.79 9.40
CA THR A 84 -12.73 9.49 10.70
C THR A 84 -14.26 9.59 10.61
N GLU A 85 -14.77 10.60 9.90
CA GLU A 85 -16.19 10.82 9.62
C GLU A 85 -16.77 9.71 8.72
N ALA A 86 -16.00 9.22 7.74
CA ALA A 86 -16.31 8.05 6.93
C ALA A 86 -16.24 6.72 7.71
N GLY A 87 -15.89 6.77 9.00
CA GLY A 87 -15.92 5.62 9.90
C GLY A 87 -14.62 4.85 10.03
N VAL A 88 -13.52 5.31 9.44
CA VAL A 88 -12.19 4.69 9.58
C VAL A 88 -11.71 4.78 11.03
N ARG A 89 -11.19 3.67 11.55
CA ARG A 89 -10.67 3.52 12.92
C ARG A 89 -9.24 2.98 12.93
N LEU A 90 -8.65 2.98 14.12
CA LEU A 90 -7.33 2.40 14.36
C LEU A 90 -7.29 0.94 13.90
N GLY A 91 -6.32 0.60 13.06
CA GLY A 91 -6.14 -0.75 12.51
C GLY A 91 -6.96 -1.06 11.26
N ASP A 92 -7.85 -0.16 10.82
CA ASP A 92 -8.55 -0.32 9.55
C ASP A 92 -7.58 -0.20 8.36
N ARG A 93 -8.05 -0.64 7.18
CA ARG A 93 -7.32 -0.50 5.92
C ARG A 93 -8.08 0.44 5.00
N VAL A 94 -7.35 1.31 4.31
CA VAL A 94 -7.90 2.30 3.39
C VAL A 94 -7.23 2.15 2.03
N GLY A 95 -8.01 1.91 0.99
CA GLY A 95 -7.51 1.87 -0.39
C GLY A 95 -7.06 3.26 -0.83
N VAL A 96 -5.93 3.36 -1.52
CA VAL A 96 -5.43 4.61 -2.08
C VAL A 96 -5.19 4.40 -3.56
N ARG A 97 -5.97 5.12 -4.38
CA ARG A 97 -5.90 5.12 -5.85
C ARG A 97 -5.81 6.56 -6.34
N VAL A 98 -4.65 7.15 -6.11
CA VAL A 98 -4.34 8.55 -6.45
C VAL A 98 -3.14 8.54 -7.41
N PRO A 99 -3.15 9.35 -8.50
CA PRO A 99 -2.04 9.41 -9.42
C PRO A 99 -0.70 9.72 -8.75
N SER A 100 0.33 8.96 -9.13
CA SER A 100 1.70 9.17 -8.68
C SER A 100 2.23 10.53 -9.12
N GLY A 101 3.21 11.06 -8.38
CA GLY A 101 3.85 12.34 -8.69
C GLY A 101 3.04 13.58 -8.30
N THR A 102 1.87 13.42 -7.68
CA THR A 102 1.06 14.52 -7.15
C THR A 102 1.26 14.68 -5.64
N ASN A 103 1.09 15.89 -5.12
CA ASN A 103 1.01 16.12 -3.66
C ASN A 103 -0.13 15.31 -3.02
N ASP A 104 -1.22 15.10 -3.76
CA ASP A 104 -2.42 14.43 -3.27
C ASP A 104 -2.13 13.00 -2.80
N LEU A 105 -1.28 12.24 -3.51
CA LEU A 105 -0.94 10.88 -3.11
C LEU A 105 -0.30 10.86 -1.71
N TYR A 106 0.66 11.75 -1.46
CA TYR A 106 1.37 11.78 -0.19
C TYR A 106 0.48 12.31 0.95
N VAL A 107 -0.38 13.30 0.67
CA VAL A 107 -1.40 13.75 1.62
C VAL A 107 -2.34 12.59 2.01
N ALA A 108 -2.77 11.78 1.03
CA ALA A 108 -3.63 10.62 1.27
C ALA A 108 -2.94 9.58 2.17
N VAL A 109 -1.71 9.19 1.84
CA VAL A 109 -0.93 8.23 2.64
C VAL A 109 -0.74 8.73 4.07
N LEU A 110 -0.29 9.97 4.25
CA LEU A 110 -0.05 10.55 5.58
C LEU A 110 -1.34 10.69 6.38
N ALA A 111 -2.47 11.02 5.75
CA ALA A 111 -3.77 11.11 6.41
C ALA A 111 -4.27 9.75 6.91
N VAL A 112 -4.08 8.68 6.11
CA VAL A 112 -4.42 7.30 6.51
C VAL A 112 -3.56 6.87 7.70
N LEU A 113 -2.25 7.10 7.65
CA LEU A 113 -1.35 6.80 8.76
C LEU A 113 -1.69 7.62 10.02
N ALA A 114 -2.02 8.89 9.86
CA ALA A 114 -2.44 9.76 10.97
C ALA A 114 -3.81 9.36 11.56
N ALA A 115 -4.66 8.65 10.81
CA ALA A 115 -5.88 8.03 11.34
C ALA A 115 -5.59 6.74 12.12
N GLY A 116 -4.35 6.25 12.12
CA GLY A 116 -3.96 4.96 12.70
C GLY A 116 -4.37 3.77 11.82
N ALA A 117 -4.65 4.01 10.55
CA ALA A 117 -5.01 3.00 9.57
C ALA A 117 -3.82 2.64 8.67
N ALA A 118 -3.90 1.49 8.01
CA ALA A 118 -2.95 1.08 6.98
C ALA A 118 -3.49 1.47 5.60
N TYR A 119 -2.62 1.98 4.73
CA TYR A 119 -3.01 2.25 3.34
C TYR A 119 -2.75 1.03 2.46
N VAL A 120 -3.61 0.80 1.47
CA VAL A 120 -3.47 -0.25 0.45
C VAL A 120 -3.36 0.45 -0.91
N PRO A 121 -2.16 0.49 -1.53
CA PRO A 121 -1.98 1.20 -2.78
C PRO A 121 -2.45 0.36 -3.98
N VAL A 122 -3.18 0.99 -4.90
CA VAL A 122 -3.44 0.47 -6.25
C VAL A 122 -3.16 1.62 -7.23
N ASP A 123 -2.55 1.30 -8.37
CA ASP A 123 -2.24 2.32 -9.37
C ASP A 123 -3.54 2.97 -9.91
N ALA A 124 -3.48 4.28 -10.17
CA ALA A 124 -4.60 4.99 -10.78
C ALA A 124 -4.83 4.57 -12.23
N GLU A 125 -3.78 4.09 -12.91
CA GLU A 125 -3.83 3.60 -14.30
C GLU A 125 -4.27 2.13 -14.39
N ASP A 126 -4.28 1.40 -13.28
CA ASP A 126 -4.80 0.03 -13.25
C ASP A 126 -6.32 0.01 -13.52
N PRO A 127 -6.85 -1.00 -14.23
CA PRO A 127 -8.29 -1.14 -14.45
C PRO A 127 -9.10 -1.25 -13.16
N ASP A 128 -10.35 -0.79 -13.19
CA ASP A 128 -11.24 -0.78 -12.01
C ASP A 128 -11.42 -2.19 -11.40
N GLU A 129 -11.56 -3.22 -12.24
CA GLU A 129 -11.68 -4.62 -11.80
C GLU A 129 -10.50 -5.08 -10.93
N ARG A 130 -9.29 -4.63 -11.26
CA ARG A 130 -8.06 -4.96 -10.49
C ARG A 130 -8.08 -4.25 -9.14
N ALA A 131 -8.52 -2.99 -9.11
CA ALA A 131 -8.64 -2.24 -7.87
C ALA A 131 -9.70 -2.87 -6.94
N GLU A 132 -10.86 -3.23 -7.48
CA GLU A 132 -11.93 -3.89 -6.72
C GLU A 132 -11.48 -5.23 -6.13
N LEU A 133 -10.75 -6.05 -6.90
CA LEU A 133 -10.18 -7.30 -6.40
C LEU A 133 -9.23 -7.05 -5.22
N VAL A 134 -8.23 -6.18 -5.39
CA VAL A 134 -7.23 -5.90 -4.34
C VAL A 134 -7.88 -5.31 -3.09
N PHE A 135 -8.80 -4.36 -3.26
CA PHE A 135 -9.49 -3.71 -2.14
C PHE A 135 -10.46 -4.65 -1.43
N GLY A 136 -11.14 -5.53 -2.18
CA GLY A 136 -11.97 -6.59 -1.64
C GLY A 136 -11.17 -7.61 -0.83
N GLU A 137 -10.08 -8.15 -1.38
CA GLU A 137 -9.21 -9.11 -0.68
C GLU A 137 -8.53 -8.49 0.54
N ALA A 138 -8.11 -7.23 0.44
CA ALA A 138 -7.57 -6.50 1.56
C ALA A 138 -8.64 -6.11 2.58
N GLY A 139 -9.93 -6.24 2.30
CA GLY A 139 -11.02 -5.82 3.18
C GLY A 139 -10.85 -4.36 3.62
N VAL A 140 -10.68 -3.45 2.67
CA VAL A 140 -10.57 -2.01 2.95
C VAL A 140 -11.93 -1.47 3.38
N ARG A 141 -11.91 -0.44 4.23
CA ARG A 141 -13.12 0.23 4.75
C ARG A 141 -13.61 1.35 3.85
N ALA A 142 -12.67 2.01 3.18
CA ALA A 142 -12.90 3.12 2.28
C ALA A 142 -11.78 3.18 1.24
N VAL A 143 -12.04 3.87 0.13
CA VAL A 143 -11.07 4.14 -0.93
C VAL A 143 -10.93 5.64 -1.11
N ILE A 144 -9.68 6.11 -1.18
CA ILE A 144 -9.31 7.48 -1.55
C ILE A 144 -8.97 7.51 -3.04
N GLY A 145 -9.80 8.19 -3.83
CA GLY A 145 -9.58 8.42 -5.25
C GLY A 145 -8.91 9.78 -5.55
N ALA A 146 -8.86 10.14 -6.83
CA ALA A 146 -8.40 11.45 -7.29
C ALA A 146 -9.10 12.60 -6.54
N ASN A 147 -8.39 13.72 -6.34
CA ASN A 147 -8.87 14.89 -5.58
C ASN A 147 -9.30 14.56 -4.13
N HIS A 148 -8.76 13.47 -3.57
CA HIS A 148 -9.16 12.92 -2.27
C HIS A 148 -10.66 12.64 -2.15
N GLU A 149 -11.32 12.20 -3.22
CA GLU A 149 -12.68 11.68 -3.14
C GLU A 149 -12.70 10.42 -2.27
N LEU A 150 -13.70 10.31 -1.38
CA LEU A 150 -13.81 9.20 -0.44
C LEU A 150 -15.03 8.35 -0.77
N THR A 151 -14.79 7.11 -1.16
CA THR A 151 -15.84 6.13 -1.43
C THR A 151 -15.83 5.08 -0.33
N PRO A 152 -16.92 4.90 0.43
CA PRO A 152 -17.06 3.78 1.36
C PRO A 152 -16.92 2.46 0.60
N HIS A 153 -16.20 1.50 1.17
CA HIS A 153 -16.04 0.19 0.58
C HIS A 153 -16.76 -0.82 1.47
N ASP A 154 -17.98 -1.19 1.08
CA ASP A 154 -18.75 -2.18 1.83
C ASP A 154 -18.13 -3.55 1.60
N SER A 155 -17.54 -4.13 2.66
CA SER A 155 -17.08 -5.52 2.66
C SER A 155 -18.26 -6.49 2.81
N THR A 156 -19.33 -6.30 2.04
CA THR A 156 -20.46 -7.24 1.95
C THR A 156 -20.34 -8.04 0.67
N THR A 157 -19.25 -8.78 0.54
CA THR A 157 -19.30 -10.03 -0.23
C THR A 157 -19.51 -11.12 0.80
N ASP A 158 -20.75 -11.27 1.22
CA ASP A 158 -21.21 -12.46 1.94
C ASP A 158 -20.92 -13.63 0.99
N SER A 159 -19.86 -14.38 1.31
CA SER A 159 -19.43 -15.56 0.57
C SER A 159 -20.36 -16.72 0.93
N THR A 160 -21.64 -16.55 0.61
CA THR A 160 -22.64 -17.61 0.59
C THR A 160 -23.33 -17.57 -0.76
N THR A 161 -22.88 -18.43 -1.69
CA THR A 161 -23.58 -19.05 -2.84
C THR A 161 -22.53 -19.36 -3.92
N GLY A 162 -22.24 -20.61 -4.31
CA GLY A 162 -22.80 -21.89 -3.92
C GLY A 162 -21.90 -23.02 -4.41
N SER A 163 -21.76 -24.06 -3.59
CA SER A 163 -21.46 -25.39 -4.08
C SER A 163 -22.67 -25.90 -4.85
N SER A 164 -22.52 -26.01 -6.16
CA SER A 164 -23.29 -26.88 -7.04
C SER A 164 -22.29 -27.29 -8.12
N ASP A 165 -21.48 -28.32 -7.92
CA ASP A 165 -21.85 -29.72 -8.03
C ASP A 165 -23.20 -29.95 -8.74
N THR A 166 -23.14 -30.28 -10.03
CA THR A 166 -23.91 -31.36 -10.68
C THR A 166 -23.80 -31.20 -12.20
N SER A 167 -23.23 -32.19 -12.87
CA SER A 167 -23.64 -32.62 -14.22
C SER A 167 -23.20 -34.05 -14.47
N GLU A 168 -23.86 -35.02 -13.83
CA GLU A 168 -24.00 -36.37 -14.38
C GLU A 168 -25.42 -36.92 -14.11
N THR A 169 -26.19 -36.99 -15.20
CA THR A 169 -27.04 -38.13 -15.62
C THR A 169 -28.11 -38.71 -14.68
N GLU A 170 -29.35 -38.25 -14.88
CA GLU A 170 -30.59 -39.01 -15.14
C GLU A 170 -30.85 -40.39 -14.48
N ALA A 171 -31.90 -40.49 -13.63
CA ALA A 171 -32.89 -41.59 -13.54
C ALA A 171 -34.01 -41.32 -12.48
N PRO A 172 -35.24 -41.89 -12.60
CA PRO A 172 -36.46 -41.28 -12.04
C PRO A 172 -36.95 -41.77 -10.66
N ALA A 173 -37.62 -40.82 -9.97
CA ALA A 173 -38.67 -40.85 -8.94
C ALA A 173 -38.95 -42.12 -8.09
N ARG A 174 -38.88 -41.93 -6.76
CA ARG A 174 -39.44 -42.85 -5.74
C ARG A 174 -40.41 -42.07 -4.82
N PRO A 175 -41.62 -42.57 -4.51
CA PRO A 175 -42.63 -41.84 -3.73
C PRO A 175 -42.30 -41.77 -2.22
N PRO A 176 -42.85 -40.77 -1.48
CA PRO A 176 -42.46 -40.47 -0.10
C PRO A 176 -43.06 -41.45 0.93
N PRO A 177 -42.39 -41.67 2.08
CA PRO A 177 -42.89 -42.53 3.16
C PRO A 177 -43.95 -41.82 4.02
N THR A 178 -44.93 -42.59 4.50
CA THR A 178 -45.98 -42.14 5.44
C THR A 178 -45.42 -41.93 6.85
N PRO A 179 -45.91 -40.89 7.57
CA PRO A 179 -45.46 -40.60 8.93
C PRO A 179 -46.09 -41.54 9.97
N ASN A 180 -45.38 -41.72 11.08
CA ASN A 180 -45.85 -42.36 12.33
C ASN A 180 -46.10 -41.27 13.38
#